data_AF-A0A3N5JEZ5-F1
#
_entry.id   AF-A0A3N5JEZ5-F1
#
_cell.length_a   1.000
_cell.length_b   1.000
_cell.length_c   1.000
_cell.angle_alpha   90.00
_cell.angle_beta   90.00
_cell.angle_gamma   90.00
#
_symmetry.space_group_name_H-M   'P 1'
#
loop_
_entity.id
_entity.type
_entity.pdbx_description
1 polymer ?
#
loop_
_entity_poly.entity_id
_entity_poly.type
_entity_poly.pdbx_seq_one_letter_code
_entity_poly.pdbx_strand_id
1 'polypeptide(L)'
;MADEIHVKNFENLRSGQFDALLQISRLLNSAYYEDNLIDEALGLAIQVLNAERGLFAKRVGESEFVILSARNLAQENISDLS
;
A
#
# COMPACT_ATOMS: atom_id res chain seq x y z
N MET A 1 -25.54 2.07 15.27
CA MET A 1 -24.50 2.67 16.12
C MET A 1 -23.23 2.59 15.32
N ALA A 2 -22.55 3.71 15.04
CA ALA A 2 -21.29 3.68 14.30
C ALA A 2 -20.18 3.33 15.30
N ASP A 3 -19.40 2.28 15.02
CA ASP A 3 -18.25 1.94 15.84
C ASP A 3 -17.20 3.05 15.77
N GLU A 4 -16.72 3.46 16.95
CA GLU A 4 -15.62 4.42 17.07
C GLU A 4 -14.31 3.68 16.77
N ILE A 5 -13.73 3.93 15.58
CA ILE A 5 -12.47 3.31 15.17
C ILE A 5 -11.32 4.10 15.78
N HIS A 6 -10.76 3.59 16.89
CA HIS A 6 -9.52 4.12 17.46
C HIS A 6 -8.29 3.58 16.71
N VAL A 7 -7.87 4.28 15.66
CA VAL A 7 -6.60 3.97 14.97
C VAL A 7 -5.45 4.63 15.75
N LYS A 8 -4.63 3.82 16.44
CA LYS A 8 -3.43 4.30 17.12
C LYS A 8 -2.52 5.06 16.14
N ASN A 9 -1.98 6.19 16.58
CA ASN A 9 -1.01 7.04 15.87
C ASN A 9 -1.55 7.87 14.68
N PHE A 10 -2.85 7.90 14.42
CA PHE A 10 -3.42 8.80 13.41
C PHE A 10 -3.17 10.28 13.74
N GLU A 11 -3.15 10.62 15.03
CA GLU A 11 -2.90 11.98 15.54
C GLU A 11 -1.50 12.52 15.21
N ASN A 12 -0.55 11.66 14.83
CA ASN A 12 0.84 12.01 14.53
C ASN A 12 1.18 11.97 13.04
N LEU A 13 0.20 11.81 12.15
CA LEU A 13 0.43 11.78 10.71
C LEU A 13 0.75 13.18 10.18
N ARG A 14 1.80 13.26 9.37
CA ARG A 14 2.07 14.46 8.57
C ARG A 14 1.01 14.58 7.46
N SER A 15 0.73 15.79 7.01
CA SER A 15 -0.29 16.06 5.96
C SER A 15 -0.13 15.13 4.74
N GLY A 16 1.09 14.98 4.22
CA GLY A 16 1.35 14.09 3.09
C GLY A 16 1.03 12.61 3.35
N GLN A 17 1.19 12.14 4.58
CA GLN A 17 0.82 10.77 4.98
C GLN A 17 -0.69 10.57 5.04
N PHE A 18 -1.41 11.58 5.53
CA PHE A 18 -2.88 11.56 5.52
C PHE A 18 -3.44 11.61 4.10
N ASP A 19 -2.88 12.47 3.24
CA ASP A 19 -3.28 12.58 1.83
C ASP A 19 -3.04 11.28 1.07
N ALA A 20 -1.88 10.63 1.28
CA ALA A 20 -1.59 9.33 0.69
C ALA A 20 -2.58 8.25 1.16
N LEU A 21 -2.92 8.20 2.45
CA LEU A 21 -3.92 7.26 2.97
C LEU A 21 -5.30 7.51 2.35
N LEU A 22 -5.70 8.77 2.18
CA LEU A 22 -6.95 9.12 1.52
C LEU A 22 -6.96 8.69 0.05
N GLN A 23 -5.85 8.90 -0.66
CA GLN A 23 -5.70 8.46 -2.05
C GLN A 23 -5.77 6.94 -2.18
N ILE A 24 -5.02 6.20 -1.34
CA ILE A 24 -5.06 4.74 -1.28
C ILE A 24 -6.49 4.27 -1.01
N SER A 25 -7.19 4.89 -0.04
CA SER A 25 -8.57 4.54 0.27
C SER A 25 -9.51 4.76 -0.92
N ARG A 26 -9.36 5.86 -1.67
CA ARG A 26 -10.19 6.12 -2.86
C ARG A 26 -9.90 5.11 -3.97
N LEU A 27 -8.62 4.83 -4.19
CA LEU A 27 -8.16 3.90 -5.21
C LEU A 27 -8.72 2.48 -4.95
N LEU A 28 -8.58 1.98 -3.72
CA LEU A 28 -9.08 0.66 -3.30
C LEU A 28 -10.61 0.54 -3.31
N ASN A 29 -11.34 1.65 -3.24
CA ASN A 29 -12.81 1.68 -3.30
C ASN A 29 -13.34 2.11 -4.68
N SER A 30 -12.48 2.25 -5.69
CA SER A 30 -12.93 2.60 -7.03
C SER A 30 -13.74 1.45 -7.65
N ALA A 31 -14.81 1.80 -8.38
CA ALA A 31 -15.72 0.83 -8.99
C ALA A 31 -15.11 0.11 -10.21
N TYR A 32 -13.98 0.60 -10.71
CA TYR A 32 -13.22 0.00 -11.80
C TYR A 32 -11.97 -0.63 -11.21
N TYR A 33 -11.90 -1.96 -11.23
CA TYR A 33 -10.66 -2.66 -10.96
C TYR A 33 -9.68 -2.32 -12.08
N GLU A 34 -8.78 -1.39 -11.82
CA GLU A 34 -7.60 -1.22 -12.65
C GLU A 34 -6.66 -2.40 -12.42
N ASP A 35 -6.15 -2.99 -13.50
CA ASP A 35 -5.17 -4.09 -13.42
C ASP A 35 -3.94 -3.70 -12.57
N ASN A 36 -3.66 -2.40 -12.45
CA ASN A 36 -2.52 -1.83 -11.73
C ASN A 36 -2.85 -1.33 -10.31
N LEU A 37 -4.07 -1.58 -9.80
CA LEU A 37 -4.55 -1.07 -8.50
C LEU A 37 -3.55 -1.31 -7.35
N ILE A 38 -3.00 -2.53 -7.29
CA ILE A 38 -2.05 -2.93 -6.25
C ILE A 38 -0.71 -2.18 -6.41
N ASP A 39 -0.24 -2.01 -7.65
CA ASP A 39 1.03 -1.36 -7.95
C ASP A 39 1.01 0.13 -7.62
N GLU A 40 -0.12 0.79 -7.88
CA GLU A 40 -0.32 2.21 -7.59
C GLU A 40 -0.46 2.47 -6.09
N ALA A 41 -1.27 1.65 -5.39
CA ALA A 41 -1.40 1.74 -3.94
C ALA A 41 -0.05 1.52 -3.23
N LEU A 42 0.71 0.52 -3.67
CA LEU A 42 2.05 0.24 -3.15
C LEU A 42 3.01 1.40 -3.43
N GLY A 43 2.96 1.98 -4.63
CA GLY A 43 3.76 3.14 -5.02
C GLY A 43 3.54 4.35 -4.12
N LEU A 44 2.28 4.67 -3.80
CA LEU A 44 1.92 5.75 -2.88
C LEU A 44 2.48 5.51 -1.47
N ALA A 45 2.38 4.27 -0.98
CA ALA A 45 2.90 3.91 0.34
C ALA A 45 4.43 4.02 0.41
N ILE A 46 5.14 3.56 -0.63
CA ILE A 46 6.61 3.65 -0.71
C ILE A 46 7.06 5.11 -0.70
N GLN A 47 6.44 5.96 -1.52
CA GLN A 47 6.78 7.38 -1.61
C GLN A 47 6.58 8.10 -0.28
N VAL A 48 5.45 7.87 0.39
CA VAL A 48 5.10 8.62 1.59
C VAL A 48 5.91 8.20 2.82
N LEU A 49 6.38 6.96 2.84
CA LEU A 49 7.29 6.44 3.86
C LEU A 49 8.76 6.71 3.51
N ASN A 50 9.04 7.19 2.29
CA ASN A 50 10.38 7.27 1.72
C ASN A 50 11.13 5.93 1.88
N ALA A 51 10.42 4.82 1.63
CA ALA A 51 10.96 3.48 1.72
C ALA A 51 11.81 3.18 0.48
N GLU A 52 12.92 2.46 0.64
CA GLU A 52 13.75 2.05 -0.51
C GLU A 52 12.97 1.07 -1.42
N ARG A 53 12.25 0.13 -0.80
CA ARG A 53 11.50 -0.95 -1.45
C ARG A 53 10.23 -1.25 -0.68
N GLY A 54 9.22 -1.75 -1.37
CA GLY A 54 8.00 -2.29 -0.78
C GLY A 54 7.48 -3.46 -1.58
N LEU A 55 6.74 -4.36 -0.92
CA LEU A 55 6.08 -5.50 -1.56
C LEU A 55 4.68 -5.69 -1.01
N PHE A 56 3.80 -6.20 -1.85
CA PHE A 56 2.47 -6.66 -1.50
C PHE A 56 2.40 -8.17 -1.73
N ALA A 57 2.14 -8.93 -0.66
CA ALA A 57 2.09 -10.39 -0.71
C ALA A 57 0.76 -10.92 -0.22
N LYS A 58 0.27 -11.97 -0.87
CA LYS A 58 -0.90 -12.75 -0.46
C LYS A 58 -0.44 -14.04 0.20
N ARG A 59 -0.95 -14.31 1.40
CA ARG A 59 -0.81 -15.63 2.04
C ARG A 59 -1.72 -16.62 1.33
N VAL A 60 -1.17 -17.72 0.82
CA VAL A 60 -1.92 -18.78 0.12
C VAL A 60 -2.00 -20.10 0.90
N GLY A 61 -1.17 -20.26 1.93
CA GLY A 61 -1.17 -21.42 2.83
C GLY A 61 -0.69 -21.07 4.24
N GLU A 62 -0.50 -22.07 5.09
CA GLU A 62 -0.09 -21.83 6.49
C GLU A 62 1.28 -21.15 6.60
N SER A 63 2.18 -21.34 5.64
CA SER A 63 3.51 -20.69 5.64
C SER A 63 3.93 -20.21 4.26
N GLU A 64 3.00 -20.12 3.32
CA GLU A 64 3.28 -19.77 1.92
C GLU A 64 2.74 -18.37 1.59
N PHE A 65 3.61 -17.54 1.03
CA PHE A 65 3.31 -16.20 0.56
C PHE A 65 3.67 -16.10 -0.92
N VAL A 66 2.75 -15.53 -1.70
CA VAL A 66 2.98 -15.18 -3.10
C VAL A 66 3.04 -13.67 -3.21
N ILE A 67 4.13 -13.17 -3.77
CA ILE A 67 4.28 -11.74 -4.06
C ILE A 67 3.36 -11.40 -5.23
N LEU A 68 2.46 -10.44 -5.02
CA LEU A 68 1.58 -9.91 -6.06
C LEU A 68 2.20 -8.70 -6.74
N SER A 69 2.97 -7.90 -5.99
CA SER A 69 3.70 -6.73 -6.49
C SER A 69 4.91 -6.45 -5.60
N ALA A 70 5.99 -5.96 -6.20
CA ALA A 70 7.14 -5.44 -5.48
C ALA A 70 7.74 -4.29 -6.28
N ARG A 71 8.01 -3.15 -5.63
CA ARG A 71 8.48 -1.93 -6.29
C ARG A 71 9.51 -1.19 -5.45
N ASN A 72 10.37 -0.40 -6.10
CA ASN A 72 11.32 0.50 -5.43
C ASN A 72 10.77 1.95 -5.35
N LEU A 73 11.53 2.85 -4.71
CA LEU A 73 11.17 4.28 -4.61
C LEU A 73 11.00 4.96 -5.98
N ALA A 74 11.72 4.49 -7.01
CA ALA A 74 11.57 4.96 -8.38
C ALA A 74 10.35 4.36 -9.11
N GLN A 75 9.53 3.56 -8.42
CA GLN A 75 8.36 2.85 -8.95
C GLN A 75 8.71 1.82 -10.04
N GLU A 76 9.91 1.27 -10.01
CA GLU A 76 10.29 0.16 -10.88
C GLU A 76 9.89 -1.16 -10.25
N ASN A 77 9.40 -2.11 -11.05
CA ASN A 77 9.03 -3.43 -10.58
C ASN A 77 10.28 -4.23 -10.21
N ILE A 78 10.23 -4.88 -9.05
CA ILE A 78 11.31 -5.70 -8.52
C ILE A 78 10.94 -7.17 -8.77
N SER A 79 11.73 -7.84 -9.61
CA SER A 79 11.62 -9.29 -9.86
C SER A 79 12.55 -10.13 -8.98
N ASP A 80 13.51 -9.49 -8.31
CA ASP A 80 14.51 -10.14 -7.46
C ASP A 80 14.70 -9.34 -6.17
N LEU A 81 14.46 -9.99 -5.02
CA LEU A 81 14.60 -9.41 -3.69
C LEU A 81 15.99 -9.62 -3.07
N SER A 82 16.90 -10.28 -3.79
CA SER A 82 18.28 -10.50 -3.35
C SER A 82 19.13 -9.22 -3.31
#